data_AF-A0A6V7K3M7-F1
#
_entry.id   AF-A0A6V7K3M7-F1
#
_cell.length_a   1.000
_cell.length_b   1.000
_cell.length_c   1.000
_cell.angle_alpha   90.00
_cell.angle_beta   90.00
_cell.angle_gamma   90.00
#
_symmetry.space_group_name_H-M   'P 1'
#
loop_
_entity.id
_entity.type
_entity.pdbx_description
1 polymer ?
#
loop_
_entity_poly.entity_id
_entity_poly.type
_entity_poly.pdbx_seq_one_letter_code
_entity_poly.pdbx_strand_id
1 'polypeptide(L)' 'IRENDFLTFDAMRHAAQCVGRAIRGKTDYGIMVFADKRFSRADKRSKLPKWIQEHLTDNLCNLSTEEAVQ' A
#
# COMPACT_ATOMS: atom_id res chain seq x y z
N ILE A 1 18.61 -12.23 -10.28
CA ILE A 1 17.32 -11.86 -9.63
C ILE A 1 16.23 -12.53 -10.44
N ARG A 2 15.21 -13.14 -9.80
CA ARG A 2 14.09 -13.73 -10.55
C ARG A 2 13.28 -12.61 -11.18
N GLU A 3 12.81 -12.79 -12.41
CA GLU A 3 12.07 -11.76 -13.15
C GLU A 3 10.87 -11.22 -12.35
N ASN A 4 10.10 -12.11 -11.73
CA ASN A 4 8.96 -11.74 -10.86
C ASN A 4 9.35 -10.84 -9.68
N ASP A 5 10.52 -11.04 -9.08
CA ASP A 5 10.98 -10.22 -7.95
C ASP A 5 11.32 -8.81 -8.43
N PHE A 6 11.92 -8.70 -9.62
CA PHE A 6 12.24 -7.42 -10.24
C PHE A 6 10.97 -6.63 -10.60
N LEU A 7 10.00 -7.28 -11.27
CA LEU A 7 8.72 -6.64 -11.62
C LEU A 7 7.94 -6.20 -10.37
N THR A 8 7.97 -7.03 -9.32
CA THR A 8 7.37 -6.69 -8.04
C THR A 8 8.04 -5.50 -7.40
N PHE A 9 9.38 -5.49 -7.36
CA PHE A 9 10.15 -4.41 -6.78
C PHE A 9 9.86 -3.09 -7.48
N ASP A 10 9.89 -3.07 -8.81
CA ASP A 10 9.68 -1.85 -9.58
C ASP A 10 8.25 -1.29 -9.41
N ALA A 11 7.24 -2.16 -9.50
CA ALA A 11 5.84 -1.77 -9.29
C ALA A 11 5.60 -1.22 -7.88
N MET A 12 6.10 -1.90 -6.85
CA MET A 12 5.90 -1.49 -5.46
C MET A 12 6.66 -0.20 -5.12
N ARG A 13 7.86 -0.01 -5.70
CA ARG A 13 8.65 1.22 -5.53
C ARG A 13 7.92 2.43 -6.10
N HIS A 14 7.36 2.33 -7.30
CA HIS A 14 6.59 3.41 -7.90
C HIS A 14 5.30 3.70 -7.11
N ALA A 15 4.55 2.67 -6.71
CA ALA A 15 3.34 2.83 -5.90
C ALA A 15 3.65 3.54 -4.56
N ALA A 16 4.68 3.08 -3.85
CA ALA A 16 5.14 3.66 -2.59
C ALA A 16 5.57 5.14 -2.75
N GLN A 17 6.22 5.48 -3.86
CA GLN A 17 6.62 6.85 -4.15
C GLN A 17 5.42 7.77 -4.34
N CYS A 18 4.38 7.31 -5.03
CA CYS A 18 3.15 8.08 -5.25
C CYS A 18 2.42 8.35 -3.92
N VAL A 19 2.19 7.31 -3.12
CA VAL A 19 1.48 7.47 -1.83
C VAL A 19 2.28 8.32 -0.83
N GLY A 20 3.61 8.25 -0.86
CA GLY A 20 4.49 9.09 -0.04
C GLY A 20 4.42 10.59 -0.35
N ARG A 21 3.74 11.01 -1.42
CA ARG A 21 3.49 12.43 -1.71
C ARG A 21 2.33 13.04 -0.92
N ALA A 22 1.45 12.20 -0.37
CA ALA A 22 0.21 12.62 0.30
C ALA A 22 0.42 13.18 1.71
N ILE A 23 1.51 12.82 2.39
CA ILE A 23 1.85 13.30 3.74
C ILE A 23 3.24 13.92 3.70
N ARG A 24 3.39 15.17 4.16
CA ARG A 24 4.66 15.91 4.15
C ARG A 24 5.09 16.42 5.52
N GLY A 25 4.18 16.54 6.47
CA GLY A 25 4.42 16.96 7.85
C GLY A 25 3.73 16.07 8.88
N LYS A 26 4.11 16.22 10.15
CA LYS A 26 3.55 15.43 11.27
C LYS A 26 2.08 15.73 11.57
N THR A 27 1.58 16.87 11.11
CA THR A 27 0.19 17.33 11.29
C THR A 27 -0.66 17.11 10.04
N ASP A 28 -0.08 16.57 8.97
CA ASP A 28 -0.82 16.28 7.76
C ASP A 28 -1.61 14.98 7.93
N TYR A 29 -2.83 14.96 7.42
CA TYR A 29 -3.66 13.78 7.34
C TYR A 29 -3.99 13.51 5.88
N GLY A 30 -4.10 12.24 5.52
CA GLY A 30 -4.44 11.82 4.18
C GLY A 30 -5.00 10.41 4.16
N ILE A 31 -5.83 10.13 3.17
CA ILE A 31 -6.37 8.80 2.93
C ILE A 31 -5.61 8.19 1.75
N MET A 32 -5.15 6.95 1.90
CA MET A 32 -4.46 6.20 0.86
C MET A 32 -5.23 4.90 0.63
N VAL A 33 -5.68 4.69 -0.61
CA VAL A 33 -6.46 3.50 -1.00
C VAL A 33 -5.67 2.68 -2.01
N PHE A 34 -5.44 1.40 -1.72
CA PHE A 34 -4.81 0.44 -2.63
C PHE A 34 -5.89 -0.40 -3.31
N ALA A 35 -6.41 0.08 -4.43
CA ALA A 35 -7.56 -0.50 -5.14
C ALA A 35 -7.20 -1.71 -6.04
N ASP A 36 -6.37 -2.64 -5.56
CA ASP A 36 -6.07 -3.89 -6.29
C ASP A 36 -5.81 -5.04 -5.30
N LYS A 37 -6.47 -6.18 -5.52
CA LYS A 37 -6.38 -7.38 -4.66
C LYS A 37 -4.93 -7.88 -4.48
N ARG A 38 -4.03 -7.59 -5.42
CA ARG A 38 -2.62 -8.01 -5.31
C ARG A 38 -1.89 -7.33 -4.15
N PHE A 39 -2.32 -6.15 -3.70
CA PHE A 39 -1.70 -5.46 -2.57
C PHE A 39 -1.95 -6.16 -1.23
N SER A 40 -3.00 -6.99 -1.10
CA SER A 40 -3.23 -7.78 0.12
C SER A 40 -2.34 -9.02 0.23
N ARG A 41 -1.69 -9.43 -0.86
CA ARG A 41 -0.74 -10.56 -0.84
C ARG A 41 0.50 -10.21 -0.03
N ALA A 42 0.96 -11.13 0.81
CA ALA A 42 2.10 -10.93 1.70
C ALA A 42 3.40 -10.51 0.95
N ASP A 43 3.65 -11.06 -0.23
CA ASP A 43 4.82 -10.75 -1.06
C ASP A 43 4.84 -9.31 -1.60
N LYS A 44 3.67 -8.67 -1.68
CA LYS A 44 3.51 -7.27 -2.11
C LYS A 44 3.38 -6.34 -0.90
N ARG A 45 2.53 -6.69 0.07
CA ARG A 45 2.29 -5.91 1.30
C ARG A 45 3.59 -5.65 2.06
N SER A 46 4.43 -6.67 2.19
CA SER A 46 5.74 -6.56 2.86
C SER A 46 6.74 -5.63 2.17
N LYS A 47 6.49 -5.23 0.92
CA LYS A 47 7.35 -4.31 0.14
C LYS A 47 6.94 -2.85 0.29
N LEU A 48 5.81 -2.56 0.93
CA LEU A 48 5.43 -1.18 1.26
C LEU A 48 6.38 -0.61 2.34
N PRO A 49 6.51 0.71 2.48
CA PRO A 49 7.21 1.31 3.61
C PRO A 49 6.61 0.88 4.95
N LYS A 50 7.46 0.68 5.98
CA LYS A 50 7.03 0.19 7.31
C LYS A 50 5.91 1.03 7.93
N TRP A 51 5.98 2.35 7.83
CA TRP A 51 4.97 3.25 8.38
C TRP A 51 3.58 3.05 7.76
N ILE A 52 3.49 2.63 6.49
CA ILE A 52 2.20 2.24 5.87
C ILE A 52 1.78 0.87 6.38
N GLN A 53 2.70 -0.10 6.44
CA GLN A 53 2.40 -1.46 6.91
C GLN A 53 1.84 -1.49 8.33
N GLU A 54 2.37 -0.65 9.22
CA GLU A 54 1.95 -0.54 10.63
C GLU A 54 0.50 -0.07 10.78
N HIS A 55 -0.03 0.68 9.79
CA HIS A 55 -1.39 1.21 9.81
C HIS A 55 -2.34 0.43 8.88
N LEU A 56 -1.81 -0.48 8.05
CA LEU A 56 -2.61 -1.34 7.17
C LEU A 56 -2.93 -2.66 7.87
N THR A 57 -3.85 -2.60 8.81
CA THR A 57 -4.32 -3.76 9.60
C THR A 57 -5.16 -4.72 8.75
N ASP A 58 -5.30 -5.97 9.22
CA ASP A 58 -5.98 -7.01 8.44
C ASP A 58 -7.48 -6.73 8.21
N ASN A 59 -8.14 -5.99 9.12
CA ASN A 59 -9.52 -5.51 8.92
C ASN A 59 -9.65 -4.39 7.88
N LEU A 60 -8.54 -3.77 7.45
CA LEU A 60 -8.51 -2.77 6.38
C LEU A 60 -8.06 -3.38 5.03
N CYS A 61 -7.90 -4.72 4.98
CA CYS A 61 -7.50 -5.44 3.78
C CYS A 61 -8.68 -6.14 3.13
N ASN A 62 -8.72 -6.17 1.80
CA ASN A 62 -9.76 -6.84 1.00
C ASN A 62 -11.20 -6.33 1.25
N LEU A 63 -11.33 -5.05 1.62
CA LEU A 63 -12.63 -4.39 1.74
C LEU A 63 -13.34 -4.30 0.39
N SER A 64 -14.66 -4.41 0.40
CA SER A 64 -15.51 -3.99 -0.70
C SER A 64 -15.50 -2.46 -0.83
N THR A 65 -16.00 -1.95 -1.96
CA THR A 65 -16.10 -0.50 -2.19
C THR A 65 -17.02 0.16 -1.15
N GLU A 66 -18.08 -0.53 -0.74
CA GLU A 66 -19.04 -0.04 0.25
C GLU A 66 -18.42 0.00 1.66
N GLU A 67 -17.71 -1.07 2.05
CA GLU A 67 -17.01 -1.14 3.35
C GLU A 67 -15.91 -0.07 3.47
N ALA A 68 -15.22 0.26 2.37
CA ALA A 68 -14.16 1.26 2.37
C ALA A 68 -14.67 2.71 2.47
N VAL A 69 -15.97 2.95 2.21
CA VAL A 69 -16.59 4.28 2.26
C VAL A 69 -17.25 4.58 3.60
N GLN A 70 -17.60 3.54 4.37
CA GLN A 70 -18.19 3.66 5.72
C GLN A 70 -17.16 4.06 6.77
#